data_AF-A0A1C0ZWT5-F1
#
_entry.id   AF-A0A1C0ZWT5-F1
#
_cell.length_a   1.000
_cell.length_b   1.000
_cell.length_c   1.000
_cell.angle_alpha   90.00
_cell.angle_beta   90.00
_cell.angle_gamma   90.00
#
_symmetry.space_group_name_H-M   'P 1'
#
loop_
_entity.id
_entity.type
_entity.pdbx_description
1 polymer ?
#
loop_
_entity_poly.entity_id
_entity_poly.type
_entity_poly.pdbx_seq_one_letter_code
_entity_poly.pdbx_strand_id
1 'polypeptide(L)'
;MNTTGGVTGYDLILDSVDRGGVLKLAKRPYSEIKSDPVTVSLDKVYNLKVEAVGGSFNCYLDGVLMFTGSDSTYHSGQFGIFGFNGTLQFDNLRAVAQ
;
A
#
# COMPACT_ATOMS: atom_id res chain seq x y z
N MET A 1 -3.29 15.71 -10.84
CA MET A 1 -2.34 14.62 -10.56
C MET A 1 -1.11 14.88 -11.39
N ASN A 2 0.07 14.99 -10.77
CA ASN A 2 1.33 15.29 -11.47
C ASN A 2 1.87 13.98 -12.08
N THR A 3 2.06 13.92 -13.40
CA THR A 3 2.22 12.65 -14.14
C THR A 3 3.66 12.13 -14.22
N THR A 4 4.61 12.72 -13.49
CA THR A 4 6.04 12.33 -13.53
C THR A 4 6.52 11.56 -12.29
N GLY A 5 5.71 11.46 -11.23
CA GLY A 5 6.03 10.69 -10.01
C GLY A 5 5.26 9.37 -9.96
N GLY A 6 5.90 8.33 -9.40
CA GLY A 6 5.22 7.05 -9.14
C GLY A 6 5.20 6.06 -10.31
N VAL A 7 6.19 6.05 -11.19
CA VAL A 7 6.39 4.97 -12.18
C VAL A 7 7.23 3.82 -11.63
N THR A 8 7.97 4.07 -10.55
CA THR A 8 8.72 3.09 -9.76
C THR A 8 8.45 3.32 -8.28
N GLY A 9 8.55 2.27 -7.47
CA GLY A 9 8.28 2.31 -6.03
C GLY A 9 7.51 1.10 -5.55
N TYR A 10 7.11 1.16 -4.27
CA TYR A 10 6.25 0.17 -3.64
C TYR A 10 4.89 0.77 -3.30
N ASP A 11 3.86 -0.05 -3.41
CA ASP A 11 2.50 0.29 -3.04
C ASP A 11 1.98 -0.72 -2.02
N LEU A 12 1.36 -0.23 -0.95
CA LEU A 12 0.41 -0.99 -0.15
C LEU A 12 -1.00 -0.62 -0.62
N ILE A 13 -1.76 -1.61 -1.10
CA ILE A 13 -3.02 -1.39 -1.80
C ILE A 13 -4.12 -2.18 -1.08
N LEU A 14 -5.18 -1.47 -0.67
CA LEU A 14 -6.44 -2.09 -0.25
C LEU A 14 -7.41 -2.03 -1.44
N ASP A 15 -7.81 -3.19 -1.95
CA ASP A 15 -8.59 -3.33 -3.17
C ASP A 15 -9.85 -4.13 -2.89
N SER A 16 -11.02 -3.54 -3.13
CA SER A 16 -12.33 -4.18 -2.87
C SER A 16 -12.82 -5.08 -4.00
N VAL A 17 -12.20 -5.01 -5.18
CA VAL A 17 -12.66 -5.69 -6.39
C VAL A 17 -11.81 -6.92 -6.67
N ASP A 18 -10.48 -6.76 -6.61
CA ASP A 18 -9.55 -7.85 -6.85
C ASP A 18 -9.77 -8.97 -5.83
N ARG A 19 -10.04 -10.18 -6.33
CA ARG A 19 -10.34 -11.39 -5.54
C ARG A 19 -11.47 -11.20 -4.50
N GLY A 20 -12.36 -10.22 -4.69
CA GLY A 20 -13.44 -9.90 -3.75
C GLY A 20 -12.99 -9.19 -2.48
N GLY A 21 -11.75 -8.66 -2.46
CA GLY A 21 -11.18 -7.97 -1.32
C GLY A 21 -9.77 -8.48 -0.96
N VAL A 22 -8.76 -7.62 -1.12
CA VAL A 22 -7.36 -7.98 -0.86
C VAL A 22 -6.55 -6.78 -0.37
N LEU A 23 -5.64 -7.04 0.59
CA LEU A 23 -4.54 -6.14 0.92
C LEU A 23 -3.28 -6.69 0.24
N LYS A 24 -2.61 -5.88 -0.57
CA LYS A 24 -1.44 -6.30 -1.36
C LYS A 24 -0.28 -5.32 -1.27
N LEU A 25 0.93 -5.86 -1.16
CA LEU A 25 2.19 -5.17 -1.38
C LEU A 25 2.67 -5.47 -2.80
N ALA A 26 2.92 -4.43 -3.58
CA ALA A 26 3.37 -4.55 -4.97
C ALA A 26 4.45 -3.53 -5.32
N LYS A 27 5.24 -3.82 -6.36
CA LYS A 27 6.17 -2.88 -7.00
C LYS A 27 5.51 -2.16 -8.17
N ARG A 28 6.14 -1.07 -8.61
CA ARG A 28 5.94 -0.46 -9.93
C ARG A 28 7.21 -0.59 -10.79
N PRO A 29 7.15 -1.08 -12.05
CA PRO A 29 5.99 -1.63 -12.75
C PRO A 29 5.34 -2.80 -11.98
N TYR A 30 4.03 -2.99 -12.19
CA TYR A 30 3.21 -3.86 -11.34
C TYR A 30 3.80 -5.26 -11.20
N SER A 31 4.15 -5.62 -9.97
CA SER A 31 4.56 -6.96 -9.57
C SER A 31 4.18 -7.16 -8.12
N GLU A 32 3.25 -8.08 -7.85
CA GLU A 32 2.81 -8.43 -6.50
C GLU A 32 3.95 -9.13 -5.74
N ILE A 33 4.25 -8.65 -4.53
CA ILE A 33 5.23 -9.26 -3.62
C ILE A 33 4.52 -10.19 -2.64
N LYS A 34 3.42 -9.70 -2.03
CA LYS A 34 2.63 -10.45 -1.06
C LYS A 34 1.23 -9.87 -0.96
N SER A 35 0.28 -10.70 -0.60
CA SER A 35 -1.10 -10.29 -0.34
C SER A 35 -1.76 -11.21 0.67
N ASP A 36 -2.80 -10.71 1.33
CA ASP A 36 -3.75 -11.50 2.12
C ASP A 36 -5.20 -11.06 1.81
N PRO A 37 -6.16 -12.00 1.79
CA PRO A 37 -7.56 -11.68 1.56
C PRO A 37 -8.12 -10.88 2.73
N VAL A 38 -8.93 -9.87 2.43
CA VAL A 38 -9.61 -9.03 3.42
C VAL A 38 -10.99 -8.64 2.91
N THR A 39 -12.00 -8.58 3.78
CA THR A 39 -13.30 -8.03 3.36
C THR A 39 -13.21 -6.51 3.35
N VAL A 40 -13.43 -5.90 2.18
CA VAL A 40 -13.46 -4.45 2.01
C VAL A 40 -14.88 -3.99 1.71
N SER A 41 -15.49 -3.32 2.68
CA SER A 41 -16.74 -2.57 2.49
C SER A 41 -16.45 -1.15 1.99
N LEU A 42 -17.25 -0.69 1.02
CA LEU A 42 -17.27 0.71 0.58
C LEU A 42 -17.79 1.62 1.69
N ASP A 43 -17.49 2.93 1.59
CA ASP A 43 -17.89 3.97 2.55
C ASP A 43 -17.46 3.71 4.00
N LYS A 44 -16.46 2.83 4.20
CA LYS A 44 -15.82 2.56 5.48
C LYS A 44 -14.40 3.14 5.48
N VAL A 45 -14.05 3.79 6.58
CA VAL A 45 -12.68 4.26 6.84
C VAL A 45 -11.82 3.08 7.32
N TYR A 46 -10.61 2.96 6.76
CA TYR A 46 -9.59 2.00 7.17
C TYR A 46 -8.28 2.73 7.48
N ASN A 47 -7.51 2.21 8.44
CA ASN A 47 -6.17 2.69 8.73
C ASN A 47 -5.13 1.76 8.11
N LEU A 48 -4.43 2.24 7.09
CA LEU A 48 -3.30 1.53 6.50
C LEU A 48 -2.00 2.02 7.14
N LYS A 49 -1.10 1.08 7.47
CA LYS A 49 0.27 1.39 7.89
C LYS A 49 1.24 0.45 7.20
N VAL A 50 2.39 0.98 6.79
CA VAL A 50 3.55 0.20 6.37
C VAL A 50 4.75 0.65 7.18
N GLU A 51 5.51 -0.31 7.72
CA GLU A 51 6.83 -0.07 8.28
C GLU A 51 7.85 -0.66 7.31
N ALA A 52 8.63 0.20 6.67
CA ALA A 52 9.67 -0.19 5.71
C ALA A 52 11.05 0.00 6.35
N VAL A 53 11.77 -1.11 6.57
CA VAL A 53 13.12 -1.10 7.14
C VAL A 53 14.02 -1.94 6.25
N GLY A 54 14.96 -1.29 5.57
CA GLY A 54 15.75 -1.93 4.53
C GLY A 54 14.84 -2.51 3.43
N GLY A 55 14.93 -3.81 3.20
CA GLY A 55 14.06 -4.52 2.26
C GLY A 55 12.87 -5.25 2.89
N SER A 56 12.56 -4.99 4.17
CA SER A 56 11.44 -5.63 4.87
C SER A 56 10.28 -4.66 5.06
N PHE A 57 9.07 -5.14 4.81
CA PHE A 57 7.83 -4.37 4.86
C PHE A 57 6.83 -5.08 5.76
N ASN A 58 6.55 -4.51 6.94
CA ASN A 58 5.42 -4.93 7.77
C ASN A 58 4.18 -4.14 7.37
N CYS A 59 3.14 -4.82 6.90
CA CYS A 59 1.93 -4.21 6.35
C CYS A 59 0.75 -4.46 7.29
N TYR A 60 0.07 -3.38 7.66
CA TYR A 60 -0.99 -3.39 8.66
C TYR A 60 -2.29 -2.83 8.10
N LEU A 61 -3.40 -3.40 8.57
CA LEU A 61 -4.76 -2.91 8.36
C LEU A 61 -5.44 -2.76 9.73
N ASP A 62 -5.98 -1.58 10.01
CA ASP A 62 -6.65 -1.27 11.28
C ASP A 62 -5.82 -1.61 12.52
N GLY A 63 -4.49 -1.41 12.42
CA GLY A 63 -3.53 -1.68 13.51
C GLY A 63 -3.10 -3.14 13.64
N VAL A 64 -3.72 -4.06 12.90
CA VAL A 64 -3.36 -5.49 12.89
C VAL A 64 -2.27 -5.73 11.84
N LEU A 65 -1.20 -6.42 12.22
CA LEU A 65 -0.20 -6.89 11.25
C LEU A 65 -0.83 -7.97 10.39
N MET A 66 -1.01 -7.67 9.11
CA MET A 66 -1.59 -8.64 8.16
C MET A 66 -0.48 -9.56 7.67
N PHE A 67 0.60 -8.98 7.13
CA PHE A 67 1.73 -9.74 6.63
C PHE A 67 3.03 -8.94 6.63
N THR A 68 4.14 -9.69 6.59
CA THR A 68 5.47 -9.16 6.25
C THR A 68 5.86 -9.61 4.85
N GLY A 69 6.21 -8.65 3.99
CA GLY A 69 6.81 -8.86 2.67
C GLY A 69 8.29 -8.44 2.66
N SER A 70 9.04 -8.95 1.68
CA SER A 70 10.45 -8.60 1.52
C SER A 70 10.79 -8.37 0.05
N ASP A 71 11.47 -7.26 -0.24
CA ASP A 71 12.01 -6.92 -1.56
C ASP A 71 13.07 -5.82 -1.40
N SER A 72 14.15 -5.85 -2.18
CA SER A 72 15.27 -4.91 -2.07
C SER A 72 15.53 -4.11 -3.36
N THR A 73 14.53 -3.96 -4.22
CA THR A 73 14.65 -3.27 -5.52
C THR A 73 14.84 -1.76 -5.35
N TYR A 74 14.10 -1.11 -4.43
CA TYR A 74 14.14 0.34 -4.23
C TYR A 74 14.54 0.67 -2.79
N HIS A 75 15.63 1.40 -2.61
CA HIS A 75 16.19 1.70 -1.29
C HIS A 75 15.71 3.03 -0.68
N SER A 76 15.19 3.92 -1.52
CA SER A 76 14.73 5.25 -1.12
C SER A 76 13.73 5.79 -2.14
N GLY A 77 12.87 6.71 -1.72
CA GLY A 77 11.91 7.34 -2.62
C GLY A 77 11.12 8.44 -1.92
N GLN A 78 10.15 8.96 -2.65
CA GLN A 78 9.17 9.90 -2.12
C GLN A 78 7.97 9.14 -1.55
N PHE A 79 7.37 9.70 -0.50
CA PHE A 79 6.07 9.25 0.00
C PHE A 79 4.95 9.83 -0.87
N GLY A 80 3.92 9.01 -1.15
CA GLY A 80 2.77 9.44 -1.92
C GLY A 80 1.58 8.51 -1.74
N ILE A 81 0.43 8.97 -2.23
CA ILE A 81 -0.82 8.23 -2.27
C ILE A 81 -1.31 8.15 -3.73
N PHE A 82 -2.07 7.09 -4.03
CA PHE A 82 -2.71 6.95 -5.33
C PHE A 82 -4.09 6.31 -5.16
N GLY A 83 -4.94 6.54 -6.16
CA GLY A 83 -6.19 5.83 -6.34
C GLY A 83 -6.25 5.20 -7.72
N PHE A 84 -6.99 4.10 -7.84
CA PHE A 84 -7.21 3.43 -9.11
C PHE A 84 -8.70 3.13 -9.28
N ASN A 85 -9.27 3.58 -10.40
CA ASN A 85 -10.64 3.31 -10.83
C ASN A 85 -11.72 3.47 -9.73
N GLY A 86 -11.65 4.57 -8.98
CA GLY A 86 -12.60 4.85 -7.90
C GLY A 86 -12.45 6.28 -7.35
N THR A 87 -13.44 6.69 -6.54
CA THR A 87 -13.38 7.94 -5.77
C THR A 87 -12.91 7.61 -4.36
N LEU A 88 -11.85 8.26 -3.91
CA LEU A 88 -11.22 7.99 -2.62
C LEU A 88 -11.06 9.28 -1.82
N GLN A 89 -11.11 9.15 -0.50
CA GLN A 89 -10.72 10.19 0.45
C GLN A 89 -9.56 9.67 1.30
N PHE A 90 -8.60 10.54 1.58
CA PHE A 90 -7.47 10.24 2.45
C PHE A 90 -7.37 11.31 3.51
N ASP A 91 -7.12 10.89 4.75
CA ASP A 91 -6.97 11.77 5.90
C ASP A 91 -5.88 11.21 6.84
N ASN A 92 -5.34 12.04 7.72
CA ASN A 92 -4.29 11.69 8.69
C ASN A 92 -3.02 11.08 8.08
N LEU A 93 -2.60 11.58 6.91
CA LEU A 93 -1.35 11.15 6.27
C LEU A 93 -0.14 11.58 7.10
N ARG A 94 0.69 10.60 7.47
CA ARG A 94 1.95 10.82 8.17
C ARG A 94 3.01 9.87 7.63
N ALA A 95 4.17 10.43 7.29
CA ALA A 95 5.38 9.68 7.01
C ALA A 95 6.48 10.15 7.96
N VAL A 96 7.20 9.20 8.57
CA VAL A 96 8.33 9.48 9.45
C VAL A 96 9.49 8.62 8.96
N ALA A 97 10.58 9.27 8.54
CA ALA A 97 11.85 8.58 8.35
C ALA A 97 12.51 8.43 9.72
N GLN A 98 13.00 7.22 10.01
CA GLN A 98 13.85 6.98 11.18
C GLN A 98 15.31 7.29 10.85
#